data_AF-A0A1E7FDU8-F1
#
_entry.id   AF-A0A1E7FDU8-F1
#
_cell.length_a   1.000
_cell.length_b   1.000
_cell.length_c   1.000
_cell.angle_alpha   90.00
_cell.angle_beta   90.00
_cell.angle_gamma   90.00
#
_symmetry.space_group_name_H-M   'P 1'
#
loop_
_entity.id
_entity.type
_entity.pdbx_description
1 polymer ?
#
loop_
_entity_poly.entity_id
_entity_poly.type
_entity_poly.pdbx_seq_one_letter_code
_entity_poly.pdbx_strand_id
1 'polypeptide(L)'
;MASIVKALEPVMKLASRAYQGAVQTELNKIGLRYEDLMSRDEPEVNEALELADPDVIEGRYRRLKRASDLAFKQKELQDYAPNMILEPMKREISADVDKILNRDLEFDLLNNHKSG
;
A
#
# COMPACT_ATOMS: atom_id res chain seq x y z
N MET A 1 -4.49 -17.59 -23.72
CA MET A 1 -4.64 -17.00 -22.37
C MET A 1 -5.25 -15.59 -22.39
N ALA A 2 -4.82 -14.68 -23.27
CA ALA A 2 -5.29 -13.29 -23.28
C ALA A 2 -6.82 -13.08 -23.48
N SER A 3 -7.51 -13.89 -24.30
CA SER A 3 -8.95 -13.70 -24.55
C SER A 3 -9.84 -14.16 -23.38
N ILE A 4 -9.42 -15.20 -22.65
CA ILE A 4 -10.12 -15.70 -21.45
C ILE A 4 -9.99 -14.68 -20.32
N VAL A 5 -8.80 -14.11 -20.14
CA VAL A 5 -8.57 -13.02 -19.18
C VAL A 5 -9.45 -11.81 -19.52
N LYS A 6 -9.51 -11.43 -20.80
CA LYS A 6 -10.33 -10.31 -21.28
C LYS A 6 -11.83 -10.54 -21.08
N ALA A 7 -12.30 -11.78 -21.21
CA ALA A 7 -13.69 -12.14 -20.93
C ALA A 7 -14.03 -12.12 -19.43
N LEU A 8 -13.03 -12.32 -18.56
CA LEU A 8 -13.19 -12.28 -17.09
C LEU A 8 -12.99 -10.89 -16.48
N GLU A 9 -12.44 -9.92 -17.24
CA GLU A 9 -12.26 -8.52 -16.82
C GLU A 9 -13.46 -7.90 -16.08
N PRO A 10 -14.72 -7.98 -16.58
CA PRO A 10 -15.85 -7.36 -15.88
C PRO A 10 -16.11 -7.99 -14.51
N VAL A 11 -15.96 -9.32 -14.40
CA VAL A 11 -16.12 -10.04 -13.13
C VAL A 11 -15.01 -9.66 -12.16
N MET A 12 -13.75 -9.64 -12.63
CA MET A 12 -12.60 -9.21 -11.83
C MET A 12 -12.72 -7.76 -11.36
N LYS A 13 -13.30 -6.87 -12.18
CA LYS A 13 -13.55 -5.47 -11.82
C LYS A 13 -14.61 -5.34 -10.71
N LEU A 14 -15.64 -6.17 -10.73
CA LEU A 14 -16.63 -6.20 -9.65
C LEU A 14 -16.04 -6.75 -8.35
N ALA A 15 -15.30 -7.87 -8.45
CA ALA A 15 -14.64 -8.49 -7.31
C ALA A 15 -13.62 -7.54 -6.65
N SER A 16 -12.79 -6.86 -7.45
CA SER A 16 -11.80 -5.90 -6.94
C SER A 16 -12.43 -4.71 -6.24
N ARG A 17 -13.56 -4.17 -6.75
CA ARG A 17 -14.29 -3.09 -6.07
C ARG A 17 -14.87 -3.54 -4.74
N ALA A 18 -15.44 -4.74 -4.69
CA ALA A 18 -15.97 -5.31 -3.44
C ALA A 18 -14.85 -5.50 -2.41
N TYR A 19 -13.72 -6.07 -2.84
CA TYR A 19 -12.52 -6.22 -2.01
C TYR A 19 -12.00 -4.87 -1.51
N GLN A 20 -11.84 -3.90 -2.40
CA GLN A 20 -11.36 -2.56 -2.06
C GLN A 20 -12.27 -1.90 -1.01
N GLY A 21 -13.59 -2.01 -1.15
CA GLY A 21 -14.54 -1.48 -0.17
C GLY A 21 -14.44 -2.15 1.20
N ALA A 22 -14.26 -3.48 1.23
CA ALA A 22 -14.06 -4.22 2.49
C ALA A 22 -12.75 -3.79 3.18
N VAL A 23 -11.64 -3.76 2.44
CA VAL A 23 -10.33 -3.33 2.97
C VAL A 23 -10.38 -1.87 3.43
N GLN A 24 -11.02 -0.99 2.66
CA GLN A 24 -11.21 0.40 3.02
C GLN A 24 -11.94 0.56 4.37
N THR A 25 -12.96 -0.25 4.59
CA THR A 25 -13.72 -0.24 5.85
C THR A 25 -12.84 -0.64 7.03
N GLU A 26 -12.06 -1.71 6.90
CA GLU A 26 -11.16 -2.17 7.96
C GLU A 26 -10.01 -1.17 8.22
N LEU A 27 -9.40 -0.62 7.17
CA LEU A 27 -8.36 0.40 7.30
C LEU A 27 -8.87 1.65 8.03
N ASN A 28 -10.12 2.07 7.76
CA ASN A 28 -10.73 3.22 8.42
C ASN A 28 -10.91 3.00 9.93
N LYS A 29 -11.20 1.77 10.38
CA LYS A 29 -11.34 1.47 11.82
C LYS A 29 -10.07 1.75 12.61
N ILE A 30 -8.90 1.56 12.01
CA ILE A 30 -7.59 1.79 12.65
C ILE A 30 -6.87 3.05 12.14
N GLY A 31 -7.44 3.71 11.12
CA GLY A 31 -6.90 4.92 10.51
C GLY A 31 -5.62 4.70 9.71
N LEU A 32 -5.45 3.54 9.09
CA LEU A 32 -4.32 3.27 8.20
C LEU A 32 -4.64 3.63 6.75
N ARG A 33 -3.59 3.88 5.97
CA ARG A 33 -3.65 3.86 4.51
C ARG A 33 -3.19 2.51 3.99
N TYR A 34 -3.62 2.15 2.78
CA TYR A 34 -3.27 0.88 2.15
C TYR A 34 -1.75 0.74 1.97
N GLU A 35 -1.05 1.82 1.60
CA GLU A 35 0.41 1.83 1.49
C GLU A 35 1.15 1.61 2.82
N ASP A 36 0.50 1.89 3.95
CA ASP A 36 1.12 1.65 5.26
C ASP A 36 1.32 0.15 5.53
N LEU A 37 0.58 -0.72 4.80
CA LEU A 37 0.69 -2.18 4.87
C LEU A 37 1.92 -2.74 4.14
N MET A 38 2.54 -1.97 3.25
CA MET A 38 3.74 -2.40 2.52
C MET A 38 4.90 -2.57 3.49
N SER A 39 5.55 -3.73 3.52
CA SER A 39 6.61 -3.98 4.51
C SER A 39 7.85 -3.14 4.20
N ARG A 40 8.47 -2.57 5.24
CA ARG A 40 9.79 -1.93 5.10
C ARG A 40 10.90 -2.95 4.83
N ASP A 41 10.66 -4.23 5.08
CA ASP A 41 11.66 -5.27 4.80
C ASP A 41 11.80 -5.56 3.29
N GLU A 42 10.86 -5.07 2.46
CA GLU A 42 10.97 -5.11 1.01
C GLU A 42 11.94 -4.00 0.54
N PRO A 43 13.04 -4.32 -0.16
CA PRO A 43 14.07 -3.35 -0.54
C PRO A 43 13.53 -2.14 -1.31
N GLU A 44 12.61 -2.36 -2.24
CA GLU A 44 12.02 -1.34 -3.10
C GLU A 44 11.13 -0.39 -2.29
N VAL A 45 10.42 -0.92 -1.30
CA VAL A 45 9.60 -0.13 -0.36
C VAL A 45 10.48 0.67 0.57
N ASN A 46 11.57 0.09 1.08
CA ASN A 46 12.51 0.80 1.93
C ASN A 46 13.18 1.95 1.18
N GLU A 47 13.68 1.70 -0.03
CA GLU A 47 14.28 2.74 -0.87
C GLU A 47 13.27 3.84 -1.22
N ALA A 48 12.03 3.49 -1.59
CA ALA A 48 10.99 4.48 -1.84
C ALA A 48 10.71 5.34 -0.61
N LEU A 49 10.71 4.75 0.59
CA LEU A 49 10.53 5.47 1.85
C LEU A 49 11.72 6.36 2.21
N GLU A 50 12.96 5.97 1.86
CA GLU A 50 14.16 6.78 2.07
C GLU A 50 14.20 8.01 1.15
N LEU A 51 13.61 7.91 -0.04
CA LEU A 51 13.51 8.98 -1.03
C LEU A 51 12.27 9.88 -0.84
N ALA A 52 11.27 9.42 -0.09
CA ALA A 52 10.02 10.13 0.12
C ALA A 52 10.21 11.44 0.89
N ASP A 53 9.25 12.36 0.72
CA ASP A 53 9.19 13.60 1.50
C ASP A 53 9.14 13.28 3.02
N PRO A 54 9.90 14.00 3.86
CA PRO A 54 9.87 13.82 5.31
C PRO A 54 8.46 13.83 5.92
N ASP A 55 7.54 14.66 5.40
CA ASP A 55 6.16 14.76 5.89
C ASP A 55 5.37 13.48 5.60
N VAL A 56 5.65 12.80 4.48
CA VAL A 56 5.05 11.50 4.12
C VAL A 56 5.51 10.43 5.10
N ILE A 57 6.81 10.38 5.39
CA ILE A 57 7.42 9.41 6.31
C ILE A 57 6.87 9.61 7.73
N GLU A 58 6.87 10.85 8.22
CA GLU A 58 6.37 11.17 9.54
C GLU A 58 4.87 10.86 9.64
N GLY A 59 4.09 11.24 8.62
CA GLY A 59 2.68 10.92 8.51
C GLY A 59 2.42 9.43 8.61
N ARG A 60 3.18 8.61 7.87
CA ARG A 60 3.11 7.14 7.94
C ARG A 60 3.43 6.62 9.34
N TYR A 61 4.51 7.08 9.96
CA TYR A 61 4.90 6.65 11.30
C TYR A 61 3.83 6.97 12.35
N ARG A 62 3.24 8.17 12.30
CA ARG A 62 2.14 8.57 13.19
C ARG A 62 0.90 7.68 13.02
N ARG A 63 0.54 7.33 11.78
CA ARG A 63 -0.57 6.40 11.49
C ARG A 63 -0.30 5.00 12.02
N LEU A 64 0.87 4.44 11.76
CA LEU A 64 1.28 3.12 12.25
C LEU A 64 1.27 3.06 13.79
N LYS A 65 1.86 4.06 14.45
CA LYS A 65 1.86 4.15 15.91
C LYS A 65 0.44 4.20 16.49
N ARG A 66 -0.45 4.99 15.88
CA ARG A 66 -1.86 5.06 16.28
C ARG A 66 -2.57 3.72 16.08
N ALA A 67 -2.36 3.05 14.94
CA ALA A 67 -2.97 1.76 14.67
C ALA A 67 -2.52 0.70 15.68
N SER A 68 -1.22 0.66 16.03
CA SER A 68 -0.71 -0.24 17.08
C SER A 68 -1.33 0.06 18.45
N ASP A 69 -1.49 1.33 18.81
CA ASP A 69 -2.13 1.75 20.07
C ASP A 69 -3.62 1.35 20.11
N LEU A 70 -4.36 1.59 19.03
CA LEU A 70 -5.78 1.20 18.90
C LEU A 70 -5.94 -0.32 18.95
N ALA A 71 -5.08 -1.07 18.25
CA ALA A 71 -5.10 -2.52 18.26
C ALA A 71 -4.84 -3.10 19.66
N PHE A 72 -3.85 -2.55 20.38
CA PHE A 72 -3.59 -2.93 21.76
C PHE A 72 -4.78 -2.63 22.69
N LYS A 73 -5.44 -1.49 22.49
CA LYS A 73 -6.60 -1.07 23.27
C LYS A 73 -7.91 -1.77 22.90
N GLN A 74 -7.93 -2.53 21.80
CA GLN A 74 -9.15 -3.09 21.20
C GLN A 74 -10.23 -2.01 20.98
N LYS A 75 -9.80 -0.86 20.44
CA LYS A 75 -10.67 0.28 20.13
C LYS A 75 -10.57 0.66 18.67
N GLU A 76 -11.62 1.27 18.16
CA GLU A 76 -11.61 1.84 16.82
C GLU A 76 -11.24 3.33 16.90
N LEU A 77 -10.67 3.86 15.83
CA LEU A 77 -10.34 5.27 15.70
C LEU A 77 -11.59 6.15 15.90
N GLN A 78 -12.75 5.65 15.50
CA GLN A 78 -14.00 6.40 15.49
C GLN A 78 -14.55 6.59 16.91
N ASP A 79 -14.11 5.76 17.87
CA ASP A 79 -14.37 5.96 19.30
C ASP A 79 -13.74 7.26 19.81
N TYR A 80 -12.65 7.72 19.20
CA TYR A 80 -11.90 8.91 19.61
C TYR A 80 -12.06 10.10 18.66
N ALA A 81 -12.21 9.83 17.36
CA ALA A 81 -12.24 10.84 16.31
C ALA A 81 -13.34 10.53 15.28
N PRO A 82 -14.64 10.58 15.66
CA PRO A 82 -15.75 10.11 14.83
C PRO A 82 -15.93 10.89 13.52
N ASN A 83 -15.50 12.16 13.48
CA ASN A 83 -15.64 13.05 12.33
C ASN A 83 -14.35 13.21 11.52
N MET A 84 -13.34 12.36 11.74
CA MET A 84 -12.07 12.45 11.03
C MET A 84 -12.24 12.05 9.57
N ILE A 85 -11.79 12.90 8.65
CA ILE A 85 -11.77 12.59 7.22
C ILE A 85 -10.54 11.71 6.95
N LEU A 86 -10.77 10.51 6.41
CA LEU A 86 -9.73 9.52 6.13
C LEU A 86 -9.62 9.28 4.63
N GLU A 87 -8.39 9.06 4.18
CA GLU A 87 -8.06 8.77 2.78
C GLU A 87 -7.28 7.45 2.67
N PRO A 88 -7.91 6.30 2.98
CA PRO A 88 -7.23 5.02 3.10
C PRO A 88 -6.62 4.52 1.77
N MET A 89 -7.09 5.04 0.63
CA MET A 89 -6.61 4.66 -0.71
C MET A 89 -5.69 5.73 -1.33
N LYS A 90 -5.27 6.75 -0.55
CA LYS A 90 -4.29 7.74 -1.01
C LYS A 90 -2.95 7.04 -1.28
N ARG A 91 -2.35 7.36 -2.43
CA ARG A 91 -1.05 6.86 -2.83
C ARG A 91 -0.03 7.99 -2.80
N GLU A 92 1.03 7.81 -2.03
CA GLU A 92 2.15 8.74 -1.87
C GLU A 92 3.47 8.10 -2.29
N ILE A 93 3.65 6.79 -2.10
CA ILE A 93 4.92 6.09 -2.40
C ILE A 93 4.80 5.02 -3.50
N SER A 94 3.60 4.54 -3.81
CA SER A 94 3.40 3.41 -4.74
C SER A 94 4.04 3.64 -6.11
N ALA A 95 3.97 4.88 -6.62
CA ALA A 95 4.58 5.23 -7.90
C ALA A 95 6.10 5.11 -7.90
N ASP A 96 6.74 5.47 -6.78
CA ASP A 96 8.19 5.35 -6.62
C ASP A 96 8.61 3.89 -6.41
N VAL A 97 7.83 3.11 -5.65
CA VAL A 97 8.02 1.65 -5.54
C VAL A 97 7.96 0.98 -6.92
N ASP A 98 6.93 1.27 -7.71
CA ASP A 98 6.79 0.72 -9.06
C ASP A 98 7.97 1.12 -9.96
N LYS A 99 8.48 2.35 -9.82
CA LYS A 99 9.64 2.83 -10.58
C LYS A 99 10.92 2.09 -10.18
N ILE A 100 11.15 1.88 -8.89
CA ILE A 100 12.31 1.16 -8.36
C ILE A 100 12.26 -0.30 -8.81
N LEU A 101 11.10 -0.95 -8.69
CA LEU A 101 10.89 -2.32 -9.15
C LEU A 101 11.22 -2.48 -10.65
N ASN A 102 10.73 -1.56 -11.50
CA ASN A 102 11.01 -1.61 -12.93
C ASN A 102 12.49 -1.40 -13.26
N ARG A 103 13.19 -0.54 -12.51
CA ARG A 103 14.64 -0.35 -12.62
C ARG A 103 15.39 -1.64 -12.30
N ASP A 104 15.01 -2.31 -11.21
CA ASP A 104 15.69 -3.53 -10.76
C ASP A 104 15.45 -4.68 -11.75
N LEU A 105 14.22 -4.80 -12.27
CA LEU A 105 13.91 -5.71 -13.36
C LEU A 105 14.74 -5.44 -14.63
N GLU A 106 14.91 -4.16 -15.01
CA GLU A 106 15.77 -3.79 -16.14
C GLU A 106 17.23 -4.22 -15.88
N PHE A 107 17.75 -3.95 -14.69
CA PHE A 107 19.12 -4.30 -14.32
C PHE A 107 19.36 -5.81 -14.39
N ASP A 108 18.42 -6.61 -13.88
CA ASP A 108 18.49 -8.08 -13.94
C ASP A 108 18.45 -8.58 -15.39
N LEU A 109 17.55 -8.04 -16.21
CA LEU A 109 17.43 -8.39 -17.63
C LEU A 109 18.73 -8.10 -18.40
N LEU A 110 19.39 -6.98 -18.11
CA LEU A 110 20.67 -6.63 -18.74
C LEU A 110 21.81 -7.54 -18.29
N ASN A 111 21.81 -7.99 -17.03
CA ASN A 111 22.86 -8.82 -16.45
C ASN A 111 22.65 -10.33 -16.60
N ASN A 112 21.52 -10.78 -17.14
CA ASN A 112 21.21 -12.20 -17.37
C ASN A 112 22.29 -12.97 -18.15
N HIS A 113 23.09 -12.29 -18.98
CA HIS A 113 24.21 -12.91 -19.70
C HIS A 113 25.39 -13.34 -18.82
N LYS A 114 25.47 -12.89 -17.56
CA LYS A 114 26.56 -13.20 -16.61
C LYS A 114 26.29 -14.44 -15.76
N SER A 115 25.08 -14.98 -15.81
CA SER A 115 24.63 -16.10 -14.96
C SER A 115 24.66 -17.46 -15.67
N GLY A 116 25.38 -17.56 -16.80
CA GLY A 116 25.55 -18.79 -17.59
C GLY A 116 26.91 -19.46 -17.40
#